data_AF-A0A9Q5I1V0-F1
#
_entry.id   AF-A0A9Q5I1V0-F1
#
_cell.length_a   1.000
_cell.length_b   1.000
_cell.length_c   1.000
_cell.angle_alpha   90.00
_cell.angle_beta   90.00
_cell.angle_gamma   90.00
#
_symmetry.space_group_name_H-M   'P 1'
#
loop_
_entity.id
_entity.type
_entity.pdbx_description
1 polymer ?
#
loop_
_entity_poly.entity_id
_entity_poly.type
_entity_poly.pdbx_seq_one_letter_code
_entity_poly.pdbx_strand_id
1 'polypeptide(L)'
;MPFDDDGGDDGANATELVETYGAWRIALLAVSLGYSKHVLADFLLKFIIIGEAGTGKSCLLHHFTHNAFKAHSQHTIGVEFSSRLIKLGEKKIKLQLWDTAGQERFRSVTRSYYRGAAGAILVFDITDRNSYVNLSRWLDDARALASPNLVTVLVGNKSDRAEEDREVSWAEASRWASQHGVHYIETSSLTGENVEAPFMLAARQILLSIESGELDPEKAGSGFWQWEFDKREETKFYQTEAERLDSGDRRPLLLTDCADWTVNLAWGGR
;
A
#
# COMPACT_ATOMS: atom_id res chain seq x y z
N MET A 1 59.34 3.37 32.82
CA MET A 1 58.29 4.24 33.39
C MET A 1 57.55 4.91 32.25
N PRO A 2 56.25 5.16 32.43
CA PRO A 2 55.22 5.24 31.40
C PRO A 2 55.16 6.64 30.76
N PHE A 3 54.38 6.81 29.70
CA PHE A 3 53.16 7.63 29.69
C PHE A 3 52.56 7.72 28.28
N ASP A 4 51.23 7.66 28.28
CA ASP A 4 50.30 7.72 27.16
C ASP A 4 50.27 9.08 26.43
N ASP A 5 49.59 9.01 25.27
CA ASP A 5 48.63 9.98 24.72
C ASP A 5 49.10 10.86 23.54
N ASP A 6 48.59 10.50 22.35
CA ASP A 6 47.95 11.46 21.45
C ASP A 6 47.06 10.69 20.44
N GLY A 7 45.76 10.98 20.50
CA GLY A 7 44.75 10.40 19.63
C GLY A 7 44.86 10.85 18.18
N GLY A 8 44.64 9.90 17.27
CA GLY A 8 44.33 10.13 15.86
C GLY A 8 43.11 9.30 15.49
N ASP A 9 42.01 10.01 15.24
CA ASP A 9 40.76 9.50 14.66
C ASP A 9 41.02 9.08 13.21
N ASP A 10 41.40 7.82 12.98
CA ASP A 10 41.56 7.24 11.65
C ASP A 10 40.19 6.85 11.07
N GLY A 11 39.37 7.86 10.79
CA GLY A 11 38.24 7.75 9.89
C GLY A 11 38.75 7.43 8.49
N ALA A 12 38.77 6.14 8.13
CA ALA A 12 39.09 5.69 6.78
C ALA A 12 38.23 6.44 5.76
N ASN A 13 38.88 7.25 4.91
CA ASN A 13 38.21 8.11 3.96
C ASN A 13 37.53 7.26 2.88
N ALA A 14 36.26 7.53 2.57
CA ALA A 14 35.45 6.73 1.63
C ALA A 14 36.07 6.62 0.23
N THR A 15 36.94 7.56 -0.14
CA THR A 15 37.73 7.56 -1.38
C THR A 15 38.81 6.47 -1.42
N GLU A 16 39.42 6.13 -0.29
CA GLU A 16 40.53 5.17 -0.21
C GLU A 16 40.05 3.70 -0.31
N LEU A 17 38.82 3.46 0.14
CA LEU A 17 38.15 2.16 0.00
C LEU A 17 37.80 1.86 -1.47
N VAL A 18 37.47 2.88 -2.27
CA VAL A 18 37.09 2.72 -3.70
C VAL A 18 38.29 2.35 -4.56
N GLU A 19 39.47 2.91 -4.28
CA GLU A 19 40.70 2.59 -5.01
C GLU A 19 41.25 1.20 -4.68
N THR A 20 41.10 0.74 -3.44
CA THR A 20 41.70 -0.53 -2.98
C THR A 20 40.87 -1.76 -3.34
N TYR A 21 39.55 -1.64 -3.37
CA TYR A 21 38.65 -2.79 -3.54
C TYR A 21 37.91 -2.79 -4.89
N GLY A 22 37.92 -1.68 -5.63
CA GLY A 22 37.07 -1.52 -6.82
C GLY A 22 35.59 -1.43 -6.44
N ALA A 23 34.85 -0.58 -7.15
CA ALA A 23 33.44 -0.29 -6.85
C ALA A 23 32.56 -1.55 -6.70
N TRP A 24 32.88 -2.60 -7.46
CA TRP A 24 32.23 -3.90 -7.40
C TRP A 24 32.37 -4.66 -6.08
N ARG A 25 33.56 -4.65 -5.44
CA ARG A 25 33.74 -5.35 -4.16
C ARG A 25 33.09 -4.57 -3.02
N ILE A 26 33.00 -3.23 -3.12
CA ILE A 26 32.22 -2.41 -2.18
C ILE A 26 30.74 -2.70 -2.32
N ALA A 27 30.21 -2.81 -3.55
CA ALA A 27 28.82 -3.21 -3.78
C ALA A 27 28.55 -4.61 -3.22
N LEU A 28 29.46 -5.57 -3.46
CA LEU A 28 29.35 -6.93 -2.90
C LEU A 28 29.44 -6.94 -1.37
N LEU A 29 30.30 -6.12 -0.77
CA LEU A 29 30.43 -5.95 0.67
C LEU A 29 29.19 -5.29 1.27
N ALA A 30 28.64 -4.25 0.64
CA ALA A 30 27.40 -3.61 1.07
C ALA A 30 26.21 -4.58 1.01
N VAL A 31 26.15 -5.47 0.00
CA VAL A 31 25.17 -6.56 -0.07
C VAL A 31 25.43 -7.62 1.02
N SER A 32 26.69 -8.02 1.24
CA SER A 32 27.06 -9.04 2.26
C SER A 32 26.92 -8.54 3.71
N LEU A 33 27.06 -7.23 3.93
CA LEU A 33 26.92 -6.54 5.21
C LEU A 33 25.51 -6.01 5.44
N GLY A 34 24.55 -6.32 4.56
CA GLY A 34 23.13 -5.95 4.74
C GLY A 34 22.81 -4.46 4.58
N TYR A 35 23.67 -3.71 3.88
CA TYR A 35 23.51 -2.28 3.61
C TYR A 35 22.62 -1.95 2.39
N SER A 36 21.77 -2.87 1.94
CA SER A 36 20.60 -2.52 1.11
C SER A 36 19.43 -2.15 2.03
N LYS A 37 19.42 -0.89 2.49
CA LYS A 37 18.24 -0.28 3.15
C LYS A 37 17.24 0.29 2.12
N HIS A 38 17.26 -0.19 0.88
CA HIS A 38 16.07 -0.05 0.04
C HIS A 38 15.00 -0.94 0.66
N VAL A 39 13.87 -0.32 1.04
CA VAL A 39 12.87 -0.97 1.88
C VAL A 39 12.11 -2.00 1.04
N LEU A 40 12.70 -3.19 0.93
CA LEU A 40 12.07 -4.37 0.33
C LEU A 40 10.84 -4.69 1.19
N ALA A 41 9.67 -4.52 0.61
CA ALA A 41 8.43 -4.98 1.21
C ALA A 41 8.33 -6.48 0.95
N ASP A 42 8.10 -7.26 2.00
CA ASP A 42 7.89 -8.71 1.91
C ASP A 42 6.61 -9.04 1.14
N PHE A 43 5.61 -8.14 1.21
CA PHE A 43 4.30 -8.33 0.59
C PHE A 43 3.79 -7.06 -0.08
N LEU A 44 3.11 -7.22 -1.21
CA LEU A 44 2.35 -6.17 -1.89
C LEU A 44 0.85 -6.49 -1.83
N LEU A 45 0.07 -5.63 -1.16
CA LEU A 45 -1.38 -5.80 -1.05
C LEU A 45 -2.10 -4.68 -1.81
N LYS A 46 -3.00 -5.06 -2.71
CA LYS A 46 -3.86 -4.11 -3.42
C LYS A 46 -5.21 -3.96 -2.72
N PHE A 47 -5.51 -2.74 -2.28
CA PHE A 47 -6.73 -2.36 -1.60
C PHE A 47 -7.54 -1.39 -2.45
N ILE A 48 -8.85 -1.58 -2.47
CA ILE A 48 -9.80 -0.65 -3.07
C ILE A 48 -10.62 0.04 -1.99
N ILE A 49 -10.90 1.33 -2.17
CA ILE A 49 -11.76 2.11 -1.27
C ILE A 49 -13.04 2.43 -2.02
N ILE A 50 -14.17 1.96 -1.51
CA ILE A 50 -15.47 1.95 -2.21
C ILE A 50 -16.58 2.49 -1.30
N GLY A 51 -17.67 2.98 -1.90
CA GLY A 51 -18.81 3.56 -1.19
C GLY A 51 -19.36 4.82 -1.88
N GLU A 52 -20.50 5.31 -1.41
CA GLU A 52 -21.22 6.45 -2.02
C GLU A 52 -20.38 7.74 -2.08
N ALA A 53 -20.72 8.63 -3.01
CA ALA A 53 -20.08 9.94 -3.11
C ALA A 53 -20.31 10.77 -1.84
N GLY A 54 -19.31 11.54 -1.39
CA GLY A 54 -19.45 12.42 -0.22
C GLY A 54 -19.26 11.75 1.16
N THR A 55 -19.07 10.42 1.20
CA THR A 55 -18.78 9.65 2.42
C THR A 55 -17.38 9.90 3.00
N GLY A 56 -16.47 10.52 2.22
CA GLY A 56 -15.13 10.90 2.69
C GLY A 56 -14.02 9.89 2.40
N LYS A 57 -14.19 8.97 1.43
CA LYS A 57 -13.15 8.01 0.98
C LYS A 57 -11.79 8.66 0.70
N SER A 58 -11.76 9.73 -0.10
CA SER A 58 -10.53 10.44 -0.45
C SER A 58 -9.91 11.15 0.76
N CYS A 59 -10.72 11.67 1.67
CA CYS A 59 -10.24 12.27 2.91
C CYS A 59 -9.65 11.21 3.84
N LEU A 60 -10.28 10.04 3.94
CA LEU A 60 -9.79 8.90 4.71
C LEU A 60 -8.44 8.42 4.15
N LEU A 61 -8.34 8.25 2.84
CA LEU A 61 -7.09 7.87 2.18
C LEU A 61 -5.99 8.91 2.39
N HIS A 62 -6.32 10.19 2.20
CA HIS A 62 -5.37 11.27 2.37
C HIS A 62 -4.86 11.34 3.81
N HIS A 63 -5.74 11.20 4.79
CA HIS A 63 -5.36 11.18 6.19
C HIS A 63 -4.49 9.97 6.50
N PHE A 64 -4.85 8.79 6.00
CA PHE A 64 -4.02 7.59 6.16
C PHE A 64 -2.62 7.74 5.53
N THR A 65 -2.46 8.49 4.45
CA THR A 65 -1.19 8.58 3.72
C THR A 65 -0.30 9.73 4.18
N HIS A 66 -0.89 10.88 4.49
CA HIS A 66 -0.18 12.12 4.83
C HIS A 66 -0.35 12.53 6.30
N ASN A 67 -1.11 11.78 7.09
CA ASN A 67 -1.46 12.11 8.47
C ASN A 67 -2.06 13.53 8.61
N ALA A 68 -2.85 13.94 7.61
CA ALA A 68 -3.39 15.28 7.49
C ALA A 68 -4.78 15.26 6.83
N PHE A 69 -5.68 16.12 7.33
CA PHE A 69 -7.02 16.28 6.75
C PHE A 69 -7.00 17.19 5.51
N LYS A 70 -7.70 16.77 4.46
CA LYS A 70 -7.88 17.53 3.21
C LYS A 70 -9.19 18.30 3.25
N ALA A 71 -9.15 19.56 3.71
CA ALA A 71 -10.33 20.41 3.88
C ALA A 71 -11.07 20.78 2.58
N HIS A 72 -10.40 20.70 1.42
CA HIS A 72 -10.98 21.03 0.12
C HIS A 72 -10.96 19.83 -0.82
N SER A 73 -11.64 18.76 -0.45
CA SER A 73 -11.85 17.61 -1.35
C SER A 73 -12.89 17.98 -2.42
N GLN A 74 -12.43 18.28 -3.63
CA GLN A 74 -13.31 18.25 -4.81
C GLN A 74 -13.77 16.81 -5.06
N HIS A 75 -14.90 16.63 -5.74
CA HIS A 75 -15.36 15.30 -6.13
C HIS A 75 -14.28 14.57 -6.94
N THR A 76 -13.93 13.35 -6.53
CA THR A 76 -12.95 12.52 -7.24
C THR A 76 -13.47 12.19 -8.63
N ILE A 77 -12.78 12.68 -9.66
CA ILE A 77 -13.03 12.33 -11.05
C ILE A 77 -12.10 11.15 -11.39
N GLY A 78 -12.66 9.95 -11.51
CA GLY A 78 -11.88 8.75 -11.81
C GLY A 78 -11.36 8.02 -10.57
N VAL A 79 -10.07 7.66 -10.57
CA VAL A 79 -9.43 6.84 -9.53
C VAL A 79 -8.08 7.45 -9.15
N GLU A 80 -7.82 7.59 -7.85
CA GLU A 80 -6.54 8.08 -7.31
C GLU A 80 -5.74 6.90 -6.74
N PHE A 81 -4.45 6.85 -7.07
CA PHE A 81 -3.53 5.83 -6.56
C PHE A 81 -2.63 6.42 -5.48
N SER A 82 -2.54 5.72 -4.35
CA SER A 82 -1.56 6.01 -3.32
C SER A 82 -0.89 4.73 -2.83
N SER A 83 0.30 4.85 -2.26
CA SER A 83 0.97 3.70 -1.65
C SER A 83 1.58 4.07 -0.30
N ARG A 84 1.41 3.19 0.68
CA ARG A 84 2.00 3.35 2.01
C ARG A 84 2.63 2.05 2.44
N LEU A 85 3.85 2.14 2.96
CA LEU A 85 4.52 1.00 3.58
C LEU A 85 4.10 0.93 5.06
N ILE A 86 3.60 -0.23 5.47
CA ILE A 86 3.25 -0.54 6.85
C ILE A 86 4.13 -1.68 7.37
N LYS A 87 4.25 -1.80 8.69
CA LYS A 87 4.95 -2.90 9.35
C LYS A 87 3.95 -3.68 10.20
N LEU A 88 3.78 -4.98 9.94
CA LEU A 88 2.97 -5.89 10.74
C LEU A 88 3.89 -6.97 11.33
N GLY A 89 4.20 -6.84 12.62
CA GLY A 89 5.20 -7.68 13.28
C GLY A 89 6.59 -7.42 12.72
N GLU A 90 7.25 -8.44 12.19
CA GLU A 90 8.56 -8.32 11.52
C GLU A 90 8.44 -8.05 10.02
N LYS A 91 7.26 -8.28 9.43
CA LYS A 91 6.99 -8.16 7.99
C LYS A 91 6.70 -6.72 7.58
N LYS A 92 7.31 -6.28 6.48
CA LYS A 92 7.05 -5.01 5.82
C LYS A 92 6.10 -5.22 4.65
N ILE A 93 5.00 -4.47 4.62
CA ILE A 93 3.95 -4.65 3.63
C ILE A 93 3.74 -3.33 2.91
N LYS A 94 3.80 -3.36 1.58
CA LYS A 94 3.46 -2.22 0.73
C LYS A 94 1.98 -2.29 0.39
N LEU A 95 1.20 -1.37 0.93
CA LEU A 95 -0.20 -1.20 0.56
C LEU A 95 -0.29 -0.34 -0.69
N GLN A 96 -0.99 -0.84 -1.71
CA GLN A 96 -1.44 -0.11 -2.88
C GLN A 96 -2.90 0.24 -2.69
N LEU A 97 -3.21 1.53 -2.61
CA LEU A 97 -4.50 2.06 -2.24
C LEU A 97 -5.13 2.72 -3.47
N TRP A 98 -6.29 2.23 -3.87
CA TRP A 98 -7.04 2.75 -5.00
C TRP A 98 -8.30 3.44 -4.48
N ASP A 99 -8.30 4.77 -4.45
CA ASP A 99 -9.49 5.56 -4.12
C ASP A 99 -10.38 5.68 -5.35
N THR A 100 -11.63 5.28 -5.21
CA THR A 100 -12.59 5.24 -6.32
C THR A 100 -13.58 6.40 -6.23
N ALA A 101 -13.95 6.95 -7.39
CA ALA A 101 -15.07 7.87 -7.47
C ALA A 101 -16.35 7.19 -6.96
N GLY A 102 -16.99 7.78 -5.95
CA GLY A 102 -18.25 7.28 -5.39
C GLY A 102 -19.49 7.60 -6.22
N GLN A 103 -19.36 8.32 -7.34
CA GLN A 103 -20.49 8.63 -8.22
C GLN A 103 -20.77 7.46 -9.16
N GLU A 104 -22.04 7.07 -9.20
CA GLU A 104 -22.59 6.01 -10.03
C GLU A 104 -22.31 6.20 -11.53
N ARG A 105 -22.16 7.44 -12.00
CA ARG A 105 -21.82 7.75 -13.40
C ARG A 105 -20.44 7.26 -13.82
N PHE A 106 -19.53 7.02 -12.88
CA PHE A 106 -18.18 6.51 -13.14
C PHE A 106 -18.03 5.01 -12.83
N ARG A 107 -19.10 4.31 -12.42
CA ARG A 107 -19.05 2.87 -12.07
C ARG A 107 -18.42 2.01 -13.16
N SER A 108 -18.66 2.31 -14.45
CA SER A 108 -18.06 1.55 -15.58
C SER A 108 -16.55 1.70 -15.64
N VAL A 109 -16.01 2.88 -15.32
CA VAL A 109 -14.57 3.17 -15.26
C VAL A 109 -13.94 2.50 -14.05
N THR A 110 -14.67 2.36 -12.95
CA THR A 110 -14.14 1.79 -11.70
C THR A 110 -13.95 0.27 -11.78
N ARG A 111 -14.73 -0.47 -12.59
CA ARG A 111 -14.73 -1.95 -12.59
C ARG A 111 -13.38 -2.60 -12.86
N SER A 112 -12.55 -2.02 -13.72
CA SER A 112 -11.21 -2.55 -14.02
C SER A 112 -10.28 -2.55 -12.81
N TYR A 113 -10.50 -1.64 -11.84
CA TYR A 113 -9.66 -1.51 -10.65
C TYR A 113 -9.97 -2.54 -9.56
N TYR A 114 -11.15 -3.17 -9.59
CA TYR A 114 -11.52 -4.23 -8.64
C TYR A 114 -10.72 -5.51 -8.88
N ARG A 115 -10.30 -5.77 -10.12
CA ARG A 115 -9.59 -7.00 -10.47
C ARG A 115 -8.26 -7.07 -9.72
N GLY A 116 -8.05 -8.19 -9.03
CA GLY A 116 -6.88 -8.35 -8.18
C GLY A 116 -6.83 -7.34 -7.04
N ALA A 117 -7.96 -7.05 -6.39
CA ALA A 117 -7.93 -6.48 -5.05
C ALA A 117 -7.88 -7.62 -4.02
N ALA A 118 -6.94 -7.55 -3.09
CA ALA A 118 -6.87 -8.48 -1.95
C ALA A 118 -7.76 -8.02 -0.79
N GLY A 119 -7.98 -6.70 -0.67
CA GLY A 119 -8.83 -6.12 0.35
C GLY A 119 -9.69 -4.97 -0.15
N ALA A 120 -10.80 -4.71 0.54
CA ALA A 120 -11.67 -3.57 0.31
C ALA A 120 -11.99 -2.82 1.60
N ILE A 121 -11.97 -1.48 1.51
CA ILE A 121 -12.45 -0.59 2.56
C ILE A 121 -13.79 -0.01 2.07
N LEU A 122 -14.87 -0.44 2.70
CA LEU A 122 -16.23 -0.05 2.35
C LEU A 122 -16.67 1.09 3.27
N VAL A 123 -16.84 2.29 2.73
CA VAL A 123 -17.06 3.50 3.52
C VAL A 123 -18.49 4.00 3.36
N PHE A 124 -19.15 4.28 4.48
CA PHE A 124 -20.39 5.06 4.53
C PHE A 124 -20.23 6.24 5.49
N ASP A 125 -21.19 7.16 5.45
CA ASP A 125 -21.26 8.30 6.35
C ASP A 125 -22.32 8.02 7.43
N ILE A 126 -21.95 8.15 8.71
CA ILE A 126 -22.88 7.89 9.80
C ILE A 126 -24.04 8.90 9.86
N THR A 127 -23.88 10.08 9.24
CA THR A 127 -24.90 11.13 9.17
C THR A 127 -25.73 11.07 7.88
N ASP A 128 -25.53 10.07 7.01
CA ASP A 128 -26.30 9.89 5.79
C ASP A 128 -26.79 8.44 5.64
N ARG A 129 -28.06 8.21 5.95
CA ARG A 129 -28.70 6.90 5.87
C ARG A 129 -28.70 6.33 4.47
N ASN A 130 -28.74 7.16 3.43
CA ASN A 130 -28.73 6.68 2.05
C ASN A 130 -27.37 6.04 1.71
N SER A 131 -26.27 6.58 2.24
CA SER A 131 -24.95 5.97 2.09
C SER A 131 -24.88 4.56 2.70
N TYR A 132 -25.58 4.35 3.82
CA TYR A 132 -25.66 3.06 4.50
C TYR A 132 -26.54 2.05 3.76
N VAL A 133 -27.71 2.45 3.26
CA VAL A 133 -28.62 1.55 2.52
C VAL A 133 -27.95 0.99 1.26
N ASN A 134 -27.08 1.78 0.62
CA ASN A 134 -26.39 1.37 -0.60
C ASN A 134 -25.18 0.43 -0.35
N LEU A 135 -24.81 0.14 0.90
CA LEU A 135 -23.65 -0.70 1.24
C LEU A 135 -23.70 -2.09 0.61
N SER A 136 -24.85 -2.76 0.63
CA SER A 136 -25.00 -4.12 0.08
C SER A 136 -24.64 -4.16 -1.40
N ARG A 137 -25.10 -3.15 -2.16
CA ARG A 137 -24.78 -3.03 -3.58
C ARG A 137 -23.28 -2.89 -3.84
N TRP A 138 -22.59 -2.07 -3.04
CA TRP A 138 -21.14 -1.90 -3.16
C TRP A 138 -20.37 -3.16 -2.79
N LEU A 139 -20.81 -3.88 -1.76
CA LEU A 139 -20.20 -5.13 -1.34
C LEU A 139 -20.39 -6.25 -2.39
N ASP A 140 -21.59 -6.37 -2.94
CA ASP A 140 -21.90 -7.35 -3.98
C ASP A 140 -21.09 -7.09 -5.25
N ASP A 141 -21.04 -5.83 -5.71
CA ASP A 141 -20.18 -5.41 -6.83
C ASP A 141 -18.71 -5.77 -6.55
N ALA A 142 -18.23 -5.54 -5.33
CA ALA A 142 -16.84 -5.81 -4.96
C ALA A 142 -16.49 -7.29 -4.99
N ARG A 143 -17.33 -8.14 -4.41
CA ARG A 143 -17.13 -9.60 -4.40
C ARG A 143 -17.27 -10.21 -5.79
N ALA A 144 -18.19 -9.70 -6.61
CA ALA A 144 -18.39 -10.17 -7.98
C ALA A 144 -17.20 -9.82 -8.90
N LEU A 145 -16.57 -8.66 -8.72
CA LEU A 145 -15.52 -8.16 -9.62
C LEU A 145 -14.09 -8.48 -9.16
N ALA A 146 -13.85 -8.58 -7.86
CA ALA A 146 -12.54 -8.86 -7.29
C ALA A 146 -12.37 -10.35 -6.99
N SER A 147 -13.00 -10.81 -5.90
CA SER A 147 -12.98 -12.18 -5.44
C SER A 147 -14.11 -12.39 -4.43
N PRO A 148 -14.76 -13.57 -4.39
CA PRO A 148 -15.72 -13.91 -3.33
C PRO A 148 -15.10 -13.84 -1.92
N ASN A 149 -13.79 -14.12 -1.81
CA ASN A 149 -13.03 -14.15 -0.56
C ASN A 149 -12.35 -12.81 -0.24
N LEU A 150 -12.85 -11.71 -0.81
CA LEU A 150 -12.31 -10.37 -0.60
C LEU A 150 -12.45 -9.95 0.87
N VAL A 151 -11.31 -9.74 1.55
CA VAL A 151 -11.29 -9.23 2.92
C VAL A 151 -11.82 -7.80 2.91
N THR A 152 -12.96 -7.58 3.56
CA THR A 152 -13.63 -6.28 3.55
C THR A 152 -13.80 -5.74 4.96
N VAL A 153 -13.48 -4.46 5.15
CA VAL A 153 -13.73 -3.73 6.39
C VAL A 153 -14.72 -2.60 6.10
N LEU A 154 -15.85 -2.62 6.80
CA LEU A 154 -16.85 -1.58 6.83
C LEU A 154 -16.36 -0.42 7.72
N VAL A 155 -16.46 0.79 7.20
CA VAL A 155 -16.04 2.03 7.85
C VAL A 155 -17.22 2.99 7.92
N GLY A 156 -17.64 3.32 9.13
CA GLY A 156 -18.55 4.43 9.41
C GLY A 156 -17.77 5.70 9.61
N ASN A 157 -17.68 6.55 8.59
CA ASN A 157 -16.89 7.77 8.63
C ASN A 157 -17.69 8.94 9.24
N LYS A 158 -16.98 10.02 9.58
CA LYS A 158 -17.50 11.25 10.20
C LYS A 158 -18.02 11.06 11.63
N SER A 159 -17.36 10.18 12.41
CA SER A 159 -17.64 10.01 13.85
C SER A 159 -17.38 11.25 14.71
N ASP A 160 -16.76 12.29 14.14
CA ASP A 160 -16.60 13.60 14.76
C ASP A 160 -17.90 14.43 14.82
N ARG A 161 -18.93 14.04 14.08
CA ARG A 161 -20.22 14.75 14.07
C ARG A 161 -20.97 14.57 15.38
N ALA A 162 -21.83 15.53 15.69
CA ALA A 162 -22.64 15.47 16.89
C ALA A 162 -23.58 14.26 16.84
N GLU A 163 -23.84 13.63 17.99
CA GLU A 163 -24.66 12.42 18.07
C GLU A 163 -26.12 12.66 17.60
N GLU A 164 -26.58 13.92 17.62
CA GLU A 164 -27.89 14.33 17.10
C GLU A 164 -27.99 14.29 15.56
N ASP A 165 -26.87 14.42 14.85
CA ASP A 165 -26.80 14.31 13.39
C ASP A 165 -26.65 12.84 12.94
N ARG A 166 -26.50 11.90 13.87
CA ARG A 166 -26.27 10.48 13.56
C ARG A 166 -27.56 9.83 13.07
N GLU A 167 -27.56 9.37 11.82
CA GLU A 167 -28.67 8.64 11.22
C GLU A 167 -28.53 7.12 11.32
N VAL A 168 -27.31 6.63 11.55
CA VAL A 168 -26.98 5.19 11.65
C VAL A 168 -26.31 4.90 12.99
N SER A 169 -26.97 4.08 13.81
CA SER A 169 -26.42 3.64 15.10
C SER A 169 -25.29 2.63 14.91
N TRP A 170 -24.33 2.64 15.84
CA TRP A 170 -23.26 1.65 15.87
C TRP A 170 -23.81 0.21 15.90
N ALA A 171 -24.87 -0.01 16.69
CA ALA A 171 -25.49 -1.33 16.84
C ALA A 171 -26.11 -1.86 15.54
N GLU A 172 -26.74 -0.99 14.75
CA GLU A 172 -27.30 -1.34 13.44
C GLU A 172 -26.19 -1.67 12.43
N ALA A 173 -25.16 -0.82 12.33
CA ALA A 173 -24.03 -1.05 11.43
C ALA A 173 -23.22 -2.31 11.81
N SER A 174 -23.00 -2.53 13.11
CA SER A 174 -22.33 -3.73 13.63
C SER A 174 -23.11 -5.02 13.33
N ARG A 175 -24.44 -4.99 13.46
CA ARG A 175 -25.31 -6.11 13.07
C ARG A 175 -25.21 -6.40 11.58
N TRP A 176 -25.27 -5.39 10.74
CA TRP A 176 -25.13 -5.54 9.29
C TRP A 176 -23.77 -6.14 8.92
N ALA A 177 -22.70 -5.66 9.56
CA ALA A 177 -21.35 -6.14 9.33
C ALA A 177 -21.20 -7.63 9.68
N SER A 178 -21.77 -8.04 10.82
CA SER A 178 -21.80 -9.44 11.26
C SER A 178 -22.57 -10.34 10.28
N GLN A 179 -23.70 -9.87 9.76
CA GLN A 179 -24.52 -10.62 8.78
C GLN A 179 -23.81 -10.83 7.45
N HIS A 180 -22.95 -9.91 7.04
CA HIS A 180 -22.23 -9.97 5.77
C HIS A 180 -20.79 -10.50 5.90
N GLY A 181 -20.36 -10.87 7.11
CA GLY A 181 -19.02 -11.38 7.38
C GLY A 181 -17.91 -10.35 7.16
N VAL A 182 -18.17 -9.09 7.52
CA VAL A 182 -17.19 -8.00 7.43
C VAL A 182 -16.93 -7.39 8.80
N HIS A 183 -15.74 -6.81 9.01
CA HIS A 183 -15.44 -6.09 10.25
C HIS A 183 -15.98 -4.66 10.18
N TYR A 184 -16.37 -4.09 11.32
CA TYR A 184 -16.89 -2.72 11.39
C TYR A 184 -16.06 -1.84 12.33
N ILE A 185 -15.69 -0.66 11.85
CA ILE A 185 -14.96 0.37 12.60
C ILE A 185 -15.58 1.74 12.29
N GLU A 186 -15.73 2.59 13.30
CA GLU A 186 -16.04 4.01 13.09
C GLU A 186 -14.76 4.84 13.05
N THR A 187 -14.70 5.79 12.12
CA THR A 187 -13.53 6.65 11.90
C THR A 187 -13.91 8.11 11.73
N SER A 188 -13.00 9.00 12.07
CA SER A 188 -13.08 10.39 11.67
C SER A 188 -11.88 10.75 10.80
N SER A 189 -12.14 11.00 9.51
CA SER A 189 -11.13 11.56 8.62
C SER A 189 -10.69 12.97 9.03
N LEU A 190 -11.51 13.68 9.82
CA LEU A 190 -11.22 15.04 10.29
C LEU A 190 -10.23 15.02 11.45
N THR A 191 -10.50 14.24 12.50
CA THR A 191 -9.67 14.19 13.71
C THR A 191 -8.51 13.21 13.57
N GLY A 192 -8.61 12.24 12.65
CA GLY A 192 -7.66 11.13 12.53
C GLY A 192 -8.01 9.92 13.37
N GLU A 193 -9.10 9.99 14.13
CA GLU A 193 -9.54 8.90 15.00
C GLU A 193 -9.83 7.63 14.17
N ASN A 194 -9.17 6.53 14.58
CA ASN A 194 -9.26 5.20 13.99
C ASN A 194 -8.95 5.11 12.49
N VAL A 195 -8.40 6.15 11.84
CA VAL A 195 -8.15 6.14 10.39
C VAL A 195 -7.22 5.00 9.95
N GLU A 196 -6.21 4.67 10.75
CA GLU A 196 -5.25 3.60 10.45
C GLU A 196 -5.82 2.20 10.70
N ALA A 197 -6.79 2.06 11.61
CA ALA A 197 -7.27 0.76 12.07
C ALA A 197 -7.89 -0.12 10.96
N PRO A 198 -8.76 0.39 10.05
CA PRO A 198 -9.33 -0.40 8.96
C PRO A 198 -8.28 -0.99 8.03
N PHE A 199 -7.27 -0.20 7.66
CA PHE A 199 -6.22 -0.64 6.74
C PHE A 199 -5.33 -1.71 7.39
N MET A 200 -4.97 -1.51 8.66
CA MET A 200 -4.15 -2.46 9.40
C MET A 200 -4.89 -3.77 9.70
N LEU A 201 -6.19 -3.70 10.01
CA LEU A 201 -7.02 -4.87 10.25
C LEU A 201 -7.16 -5.72 8.97
N ALA A 202 -7.51 -5.09 7.85
CA ALA A 202 -7.61 -5.78 6.56
C ALA A 202 -6.27 -6.42 6.16
N ALA A 203 -5.15 -5.69 6.31
CA ALA A 203 -3.84 -6.19 5.95
C ALA A 203 -3.42 -7.40 6.80
N ARG A 204 -3.71 -7.35 8.10
CA ARG A 204 -3.47 -8.47 9.02
C ARG A 204 -4.30 -9.69 8.64
N GLN A 205 -5.59 -9.51 8.36
CA GLN A 205 -6.47 -10.62 8.01
C GLN A 205 -6.05 -11.29 6.69
N ILE A 206 -5.69 -10.50 5.68
CA ILE A 206 -5.16 -11.04 4.42
C ILE A 206 -3.88 -11.83 4.67
N LEU A 207 -2.96 -11.31 5.48
CA LEU A 207 -1.71 -12.00 5.81
C LEU A 207 -1.96 -13.34 6.52
N LEU A 208 -2.90 -13.37 7.47
CA LEU A 208 -3.29 -14.61 8.17
C LEU A 208 -3.93 -15.63 7.23
N SER A 209 -4.78 -15.18 6.31
CA SER A 209 -5.37 -16.06 5.28
C SER A 209 -4.33 -16.63 4.31
N ILE A 210 -3.20 -15.95 4.12
CA ILE A 210 -2.07 -16.47 3.34
C ILE A 210 -1.25 -17.46 4.16
N GLU A 211 -0.91 -17.13 5.41
CA GLU A 211 -0.13 -18.00 6.30
C GLU A 211 -0.84 -19.33 6.60
N SER A 212 -2.16 -19.32 6.63
CA SER A 212 -3.00 -20.52 6.78
C SER A 212 -3.19 -21.32 5.49
N GLY A 213 -2.76 -20.79 4.33
CA GLY A 213 -2.87 -21.44 3.03
C GLY A 213 -4.26 -21.36 2.38
N GLU A 214 -5.19 -20.56 2.93
CA GLU A 214 -6.52 -20.33 2.33
C GLU A 214 -6.45 -19.45 1.07
N LEU A 215 -5.46 -18.56 1.00
CA LEU A 215 -5.18 -17.72 -0.16
C LEU A 215 -3.85 -18.13 -0.81
N ASP A 216 -3.93 -18.66 -2.03
CA ASP A 216 -2.77 -19.06 -2.81
C ASP A 216 -2.12 -17.84 -3.49
N PRO A 217 -0.86 -17.49 -3.14
CA PRO A 217 -0.16 -16.33 -3.66
C PRO A 217 0.13 -16.36 -5.17
N GLU A 218 0.18 -17.55 -5.78
CA GLU A 218 0.54 -17.71 -7.20
C GLU A 218 -0.66 -17.66 -8.16
N LYS A 219 -1.89 -17.62 -7.62
CA LYS A 219 -3.11 -17.64 -8.44
C LYS A 219 -3.39 -16.27 -9.07
N ALA A 220 -3.31 -16.18 -10.39
CA ALA A 220 -3.61 -14.97 -11.15
C ALA A 220 -5.00 -14.40 -10.79
N GLY A 221 -5.04 -13.20 -10.22
CA GLY A 221 -6.27 -12.52 -9.79
C GLY A 221 -6.49 -12.41 -8.28
N SER A 222 -5.59 -12.95 -7.44
CA SER A 222 -5.64 -12.84 -5.98
C SER A 222 -5.45 -11.42 -5.43
N GLY A 223 -4.92 -10.51 -6.25
CA GLY A 223 -4.64 -9.13 -5.84
C GLY A 223 -3.46 -8.96 -4.88
N PHE A 224 -2.66 -10.00 -4.84
CA PHE A 224 -1.52 -10.19 -4.00
C PHE A 224 -0.34 -10.54 -4.92
N TRP A 225 0.80 -9.90 -4.67
CA TRP A 225 2.06 -10.30 -5.30
C TRP A 225 3.06 -10.47 -4.17
N GLN A 226 3.49 -11.70 -3.92
CA GLN A 226 4.71 -11.93 -3.18
C GLN A 226 5.85 -11.59 -4.12
N TRP A 227 6.61 -10.57 -3.77
CA TRP A 227 7.79 -10.22 -4.55
C TRP A 227 8.88 -11.21 -4.18
N GLU A 228 8.89 -12.38 -4.82
CA GLU A 228 10.15 -13.11 -4.93
C GLU A 228 11.05 -12.27 -5.84
N PHE A 229 11.92 -11.47 -5.22
CA PHE A 229 13.04 -10.87 -5.92
C PHE A 229 13.83 -12.03 -6.55
N ASP A 230 13.71 -12.23 -7.86
CA ASP A 230 14.64 -13.07 -8.59
C ASP A 230 16.01 -12.44 -8.39
N LYS A 231 16.84 -13.07 -7.55
CA LYS A 231 18.22 -12.64 -7.24
C LYS A 231 19.04 -12.37 -8.52
N ARG A 232 18.60 -12.88 -9.67
CA ARG A 232 19.18 -12.62 -10.99
C ARG A 232 18.99 -11.18 -11.47
N GLU A 233 17.90 -10.49 -11.14
CA GLU A 233 17.64 -9.12 -11.61
C GLU A 233 18.40 -8.06 -10.81
N GLU A 234 18.57 -8.25 -9.49
CA GLU A 234 19.52 -7.46 -8.69
C GLU A 234 20.93 -7.62 -9.24
N THR A 235 21.35 -8.86 -9.53
CA THR A 235 22.68 -9.13 -10.09
C THR A 235 22.88 -8.42 -11.43
N LYS A 236 21.86 -8.35 -12.28
CA LYS A 236 21.90 -7.64 -13.57
C LYS A 236 21.96 -6.12 -13.40
N PHE A 237 21.17 -5.54 -12.50
CA PHE A 237 21.20 -4.10 -12.24
C PHE A 237 22.57 -3.64 -11.73
N TYR A 238 23.12 -4.35 -10.75
CA TYR A 238 24.46 -4.06 -10.24
C TYR A 238 25.56 -4.38 -11.27
N GLN A 239 25.37 -5.39 -12.13
CA GLN A 239 26.24 -5.66 -13.28
C GLN A 239 26.31 -4.48 -14.24
N THR A 240 25.15 -3.97 -14.66
CA THR A 240 25.05 -2.88 -15.62
C THR A 240 25.55 -1.55 -15.05
N GLU A 241 25.24 -1.24 -13.77
CA GLU A 241 25.73 -0.02 -13.11
C GLU A 241 27.26 -0.02 -13.03
N ALA A 242 27.84 -1.18 -12.76
CA ALA A 242 29.25 -1.27 -12.47
C ALA A 242 30.12 -1.53 -13.72
N GLU A 243 29.54 -1.98 -14.85
CA GLU A 243 30.11 -1.82 -16.20
C GLU A 243 30.07 -0.34 -16.67
N ARG A 244 29.02 0.40 -16.32
CA ARG A 244 28.85 1.82 -16.66
C ARG A 244 29.80 2.73 -15.89
N LEU A 245 30.04 2.46 -14.61
CA LEU A 245 31.06 3.15 -13.80
C LEU A 245 32.47 2.89 -14.33
N ASP A 246 32.74 1.69 -14.86
CA ASP A 246 34.02 1.34 -15.51
C ASP A 246 34.20 2.10 -16.85
N SER A 247 33.10 2.43 -17.54
CA SER A 247 33.09 3.29 -18.73
C SER A 247 33.23 4.80 -18.44
N GLY A 248 33.27 5.20 -17.17
CA GLY A 248 33.53 6.58 -16.73
C GLY A 248 32.33 7.51 -16.67
N ASP A 249 31.10 7.03 -16.92
CA ASP A 249 29.88 7.85 -16.80
C ASP A 249 29.41 7.91 -15.33
N ARG A 250 29.50 9.11 -14.72
CA ARG A 250 29.23 9.34 -13.28
C ARG A 250 27.83 9.87 -12.96
N ARG A 251 26.90 9.88 -13.91
CA ARG A 251 25.51 10.28 -13.63
C ARG A 251 24.78 9.16 -12.90
N PRO A 252 24.04 9.43 -11.80
CA PRO A 252 23.26 8.41 -11.11
C PRO A 252 22.15 7.90 -12.01
N LEU A 253 21.99 6.57 -12.12
CA LEU A 253 20.81 5.98 -12.73
C LEU A 253 19.60 6.26 -11.83
N LEU A 254 18.67 7.09 -12.31
CA LEU A 254 17.39 7.28 -11.64
C LEU A 254 16.53 6.05 -11.94
N LEU A 255 15.81 5.53 -10.94
CA LEU A 255 14.91 4.38 -11.12
C LEU A 255 13.82 4.63 -12.20
N THR A 256 13.61 5.89 -12.59
CA THR A 256 12.74 6.30 -13.71
C THR A 256 13.28 5.87 -15.07
N ASP A 257 14.60 5.71 -15.22
CA ASP A 257 15.23 5.28 -16.47
C ASP A 257 15.12 3.76 -16.68
N CYS A 258 14.81 3.00 -15.62
CA CYS A 258 14.45 1.59 -15.69
C CYS A 258 12.96 1.34 -15.99
N ALA A 259 12.10 2.36 -15.90
CA ALA A 259 10.66 2.20 -16.09
C ALA A 259 10.31 1.72 -17.52
N ASP A 260 11.15 2.02 -18.50
CA ASP A 260 10.98 1.59 -19.90
C ASP A 260 11.14 0.07 -20.14
N TRP A 261 11.75 -0.66 -19.20
CA TRP A 261 11.83 -2.13 -19.27
C TRP A 261 10.57 -2.81 -18.72
N THR A 262 9.88 -2.17 -17.77
CA THR A 262 8.61 -2.65 -17.22
C THR A 262 7.41 -2.48 -18.16
N VAL A 263 7.43 -1.49 -19.05
CA VAL A 263 6.28 -1.23 -19.93
C VAL A 263 6.20 -2.21 -21.10
N ASN A 264 7.33 -2.76 -21.57
CA ASN A 264 7.35 -3.66 -22.73
C ASN A 264 6.91 -5.10 -22.46
N LEU A 265 6.76 -5.52 -21.20
CA LEU A 265 6.25 -6.86 -20.85
C LEU A 265 4.75 -6.85 -20.45
N ALA A 266 4.15 -5.69 -20.23
CA ALA A 266 2.71 -5.57 -19.99
C ALA A 266 1.86 -5.55 -21.28
N TRP A 267 2.47 -5.39 -22.46
CA TRP A 267 1.77 -5.34 -23.76
C TRP A 267 2.54 -6.04 -24.90
N GLY A 268 3.39 -7.02 -24.59
CA GLY A 268 4.20 -7.73 -25.59
C GLY A 268 4.26 -9.23 -25.33
N GLY A 269 3.28 -10.00 -25.83
CA GLY A 269 3.36 -11.45 -25.79
C GLY A 269 2.07 -12.20 -26.16
N ARG A 270 1.70 -12.13 -27.44
CA ARG A 270 0.80 -13.00 -28.24
C ARG A 270 -0.44 -13.63 -27.58
#